data_AF-A0A355W986-F1
#
_entry.id   AF-A0A355W986-F1
#
_cell.length_a   1.000
_cell.length_b   1.000
_cell.length_c   1.000
_cell.angle_alpha   90.00
_cell.angle_beta   90.00
_cell.angle_gamma   90.00
#
_symmetry.space_group_name_H-M   'P 1'
#
loop_
_entity.id
_entity.type
_entity.pdbx_description
1 polymer ?
#
loop_
_entity_poly.entity_id
_entity_poly.type
_entity_poly.pdbx_seq_one_letter_code
_entity_poly.pdbx_strand_id
1 'polypeptide(L)'
;MGSSICKFQENCSVDRLGSLKVRGEVIEKKRMESFGDQPGRNIIIVKFKSRIIETHIDTLQFEQTEIGDQICFSPPVPERDSCNCHLFIWLIVGVVAGVFAVWTIVSHFQERTAVFLSIAAVGCISVITWARTCSHEQSKYLRDLEMEIDFFESASNSCQEDSQ
;
A
#
# COMPACT_ATOMS: atom_id res chain seq x y z
N MET A 1 -19.99 -5.20 -2.12
CA MET A 1 -19.97 -4.02 -1.21
C MET A 1 -18.83 -4.02 -0.19
N GLY A 2 -18.08 -5.11 0.04
CA GLY A 2 -16.93 -5.10 0.98
C GLY A 2 -15.62 -4.48 0.46
N SER A 3 -15.39 -4.50 -0.87
CA SER A 3 -14.13 -4.04 -1.47
C SER A 3 -13.91 -2.52 -1.42
N SER A 4 -14.98 -1.73 -1.27
CA SER A 4 -14.88 -0.27 -1.19
C SER A 4 -14.46 0.23 0.19
N ILE A 5 -14.79 -0.53 1.24
CA ILE A 5 -14.48 -0.14 2.63
C ILE A 5 -12.99 -0.32 2.90
N CYS A 6 -12.39 -1.43 2.45
CA CYS A 6 -10.96 -1.66 2.68
C CYS A 6 -10.06 -0.66 1.94
N LYS A 7 -10.42 -0.30 0.69
CA LYS A 7 -9.69 0.76 -0.06
C LYS A 7 -9.86 2.13 0.59
N PHE A 8 -11.05 2.43 1.10
CA PHE A 8 -11.29 3.69 1.78
C PHE A 8 -10.49 3.80 3.08
N GLN A 9 -10.51 2.75 3.91
CA GLN A 9 -9.74 2.71 5.14
C GLN A 9 -8.23 2.79 4.89
N GLU A 10 -7.74 2.09 3.88
CA GLU A 10 -6.34 2.16 3.43
C GLU A 10 -5.95 3.59 3.02
N ASN A 11 -6.75 4.21 2.15
CA ASN A 11 -6.50 5.59 1.71
C ASN A 11 -6.50 6.56 2.91
N CYS A 12 -7.44 6.42 3.84
CA CYS A 12 -7.46 7.26 5.05
C CYS A 12 -6.19 7.10 5.90
N SER A 13 -5.68 5.87 6.06
CA SER A 13 -4.42 5.64 6.79
C SER A 13 -3.21 6.21 6.05
N VAL A 14 -3.15 6.06 4.72
CA VAL A 14 -2.08 6.64 3.90
C VAL A 14 -2.12 8.17 3.93
N ASP A 15 -3.31 8.76 3.78
CA ASP A 15 -3.51 10.21 3.86
C ASP A 15 -3.11 10.73 5.25
N ARG A 16 -3.47 9.99 6.31
CA ARG A 16 -3.05 10.29 7.69
C ARG A 16 -1.53 10.28 7.80
N LEU A 17 -0.85 9.22 7.35
CA LEU A 17 0.62 9.12 7.37
C LEU A 17 1.28 10.25 6.58
N GLY A 18 0.79 10.54 5.37
CA GLY A 18 1.33 11.62 4.52
C GLY A 18 1.09 13.02 5.09
N SER A 19 0.05 13.20 5.90
CA SER A 19 -0.24 14.46 6.59
C SER A 19 0.64 14.69 7.83
N LEU A 20 1.26 13.64 8.38
CA LEU A 20 2.15 13.78 9.52
C LEU A 20 3.41 14.54 9.12
N LYS A 21 3.84 15.44 10.01
CA LYS A 21 5.15 16.09 9.95
C LYS A 21 5.91 15.73 11.21
N VAL A 22 7.11 15.20 11.06
CA VAL A 22 7.96 14.78 12.17
C VAL A 22 9.31 15.47 12.10
N ARG A 23 9.87 15.79 13.26
CA ARG A 23 11.17 16.45 13.38
C ARG A 23 12.28 15.41 13.44
N GLY A 24 13.25 15.49 12.54
CA GLY A 24 14.43 14.61 12.52
C GLY A 24 15.72 15.38 12.25
N GLU A 25 16.85 14.74 12.55
CA GLU A 25 18.18 15.33 12.41
C GLU A 25 18.79 14.95 11.06
N VAL A 26 19.29 15.93 10.30
CA VAL A 26 19.98 15.66 9.04
C VAL A 26 21.36 15.09 9.32
N ILE A 27 21.60 13.85 8.89
CA ILE A 27 22.88 13.17 9.05
C ILE A 27 23.71 13.16 7.78
N GLU A 28 23.08 13.30 6.61
CA GLU A 28 23.78 13.32 5.32
C GLU A 28 22.99 14.11 4.28
N LYS A 29 23.72 14.72 3.34
CA LYS A 29 23.17 15.42 2.18
C LYS A 29 23.75 14.82 0.90
N LYS A 30 22.89 14.41 -0.01
CA LYS A 30 23.28 13.79 -1.29
C LYS A 30 22.57 14.48 -2.45
N ARG A 31 23.35 15.05 -3.37
CA ARG A 31 22.84 15.50 -4.67
C ARG A 31 22.96 14.34 -5.65
N MET A 32 21.84 13.87 -6.17
CA MET A 32 21.80 12.85 -7.20
C MET A 32 21.70 13.53 -8.56
N GLU A 33 22.71 13.31 -9.40
CA GLU A 33 22.75 13.86 -10.76
C GLU A 33 21.61 13.27 -11.61
N SER A 34 21.16 14.03 -12.60
CA SER A 34 20.19 13.54 -13.59
C SER A 34 20.84 12.43 -14.41
N PHE A 35 20.24 11.24 -14.40
CA PHE A 35 20.65 10.14 -15.26
C PHE A 35 19.53 9.82 -16.26
N GLY A 36 19.81 10.01 -17.55
CA GLY A 36 18.84 9.80 -18.63
C GLY A 36 17.64 10.76 -18.52
N ASP A 37 16.44 10.20 -18.54
CA ASP A 37 15.18 10.97 -18.44
C ASP A 37 14.77 11.29 -16.99
N GLN A 38 15.51 10.79 -15.98
CA GLN A 38 15.21 11.14 -14.58
C GLN A 38 15.85 12.49 -14.22
N PRO A 39 15.04 13.49 -13.78
CA PRO A 39 15.57 14.76 -13.32
C PRO A 39 16.44 14.53 -12.07
N GLY A 40 17.49 15.34 -11.92
CA GLY A 40 18.33 15.33 -10.73
C GLY A 40 17.50 15.61 -9.47
N ARG A 41 17.86 14.95 -8.37
CA ARG A 41 17.11 14.99 -7.10
C ARG A 41 18.06 15.34 -5.96
N ASN A 42 17.63 16.25 -5.10
CA ASN A 42 18.35 16.59 -3.89
C ASN A 42 17.75 15.77 -2.74
N ILE A 43 18.56 14.89 -2.16
CA ILE A 43 18.13 13.95 -1.13
C ILE A 43 18.87 14.30 0.16
N ILE A 44 18.15 14.31 1.26
CA ILE A 44 18.75 14.35 2.58
C ILE A 44 18.41 13.07 3.33
N ILE A 45 19.38 12.60 4.10
CA ILE A 45 19.23 11.46 4.97
C ILE A 45 19.00 11.99 6.37
N VAL A 46 17.85 11.65 6.93
CA VAL A 46 17.37 12.14 8.20
C VAL A 46 17.33 11.00 9.19
N LYS A 47 17.97 11.18 10.34
CA LYS A 47 17.84 10.29 11.48
C LYS A 47 16.65 10.72 12.32
N PHE A 48 15.73 9.80 12.51
CA PHE A 48 14.55 9.98 13.35
C PHE A 48 14.42 8.81 14.32
N LYS A 49 14.57 9.09 15.62
CA LYS A 49 14.64 8.06 16.67
C LYS A 49 15.66 6.97 16.29
N SER A 50 15.20 5.74 16.04
CA SER A 50 16.00 4.58 15.65
C SER A 50 16.01 4.31 14.14
N ARG A 51 15.39 5.16 13.31
CA ARG A 51 15.28 4.98 11.85
C ARG A 51 16.08 6.03 11.09
N ILE A 52 16.58 5.61 9.93
CA ILE A 52 17.22 6.48 8.94
C ILE A 52 16.25 6.57 7.76
N ILE A 53 15.90 7.78 7.36
CA ILE A 53 14.88 8.06 6.36
C ILE A 53 15.48 8.95 5.28
N GLU A 54 15.31 8.54 4.03
CA GLU A 54 15.66 9.37 2.88
C GLU A 54 14.46 10.22 2.50
N THR A 55 14.65 11.54 2.40
CA THR A 55 13.62 12.45 1.93
C THR A 55 14.15 13.36 0.84
N HIS A 56 13.29 13.61 -0.16
CA HIS A 56 13.56 14.59 -1.20
C HIS A 56 13.23 15.98 -0.69
N ILE A 57 14.07 16.96 -1.01
CA ILE A 57 13.81 18.36 -0.67
C ILE A 57 14.11 19.26 -1.86
N ASP A 58 13.44 20.41 -1.89
CA ASP A 58 13.65 21.41 -2.93
C ASP A 58 15.06 21.99 -2.89
N THR A 59 15.55 22.47 -4.03
CA THR A 59 16.91 23.01 -4.16
C THR A 59 17.21 24.14 -3.16
N LEU A 60 16.23 25.02 -2.88
CA LEU A 60 16.40 26.12 -1.92
C LEU A 60 16.59 25.60 -0.49
N GLN A 61 15.75 24.64 -0.06
CA GLN A 61 15.88 24.03 1.25
C GLN A 61 17.17 23.22 1.34
N PHE A 62 17.58 22.56 0.26
CA PHE A 62 18.81 21.79 0.24
C PHE A 62 20.04 22.64 0.46
N GLU A 63 20.15 23.80 -0.18
CA GLU A 63 21.29 24.70 0.03
C GLU A 63 21.29 25.30 1.46
N GLN A 64 20.11 25.55 2.03
CA GLN A 64 19.96 26.15 3.36
C GLN A 64 20.21 25.17 4.52
N THR A 65 19.92 23.88 4.34
CA THR A 65 19.98 22.89 5.41
C THR A 65 21.41 22.41 5.64
N GLU A 66 21.90 22.38 6.87
CA GLU A 66 23.20 21.83 7.24
C GLU A 66 23.10 20.43 7.89
N ILE A 67 24.23 19.72 7.94
CA ILE A 67 24.31 18.44 8.67
C ILE A 67 24.25 18.77 10.17
N GLY A 68 23.36 18.10 10.90
CA GLY A 68 23.02 18.38 12.30
C GLY A 68 21.77 19.24 12.47
N ASP A 69 21.23 19.82 11.39
CA ASP A 69 19.99 20.58 11.46
C ASP A 69 18.81 19.68 11.80
N GLN A 70 17.88 20.20 12.59
CA GLN A 70 16.58 19.59 12.82
C GLN A 70 15.57 20.11 11.80
N ILE A 71 15.03 19.22 10.99
CA ILE A 71 14.02 19.56 9.98
C ILE A 71 12.72 18.82 10.20
N CYS A 72 11.62 19.42 9.77
CA CYS A 72 10.33 18.76 9.68
C CYS A 72 10.16 18.14 8.30
N PHE A 73 9.91 16.84 8.24
CA PHE A 73 9.64 16.12 7.01
C PHE A 73 8.38 15.25 7.15
N SER A 74 7.78 14.91 6.01
CA SER A 74 6.69 13.95 5.96
C SER A 74 7.25 12.54 5.82
N PRO A 75 6.82 11.57 6.64
CA PRO A 75 7.26 10.19 6.52
C PRO A 75 7.05 9.65 5.09
N PRO A 76 7.95 8.79 4.59
CA PRO A 76 7.77 8.15 3.29
C PRO A 76 6.52 7.26 3.34
N VAL A 77 5.69 7.37 2.30
CA VAL A 77 4.54 6.47 2.16
C VAL A 77 5.06 5.13 1.63
N PRO A 78 4.74 4.00 2.29
CA PRO A 78 5.17 2.69 1.83
C PRO A 78 4.63 2.40 0.43
N GLU A 79 5.52 1.96 -0.46
CA GLU A 79 5.19 1.64 -1.84
C GLU A 79 4.26 0.42 -1.91
N ARG A 80 3.24 0.51 -2.76
CA ARG A 80 2.15 -0.46 -2.82
C ARG A 80 2.38 -1.48 -3.92
N ASP A 81 2.46 -2.74 -3.56
CA ASP A 81 2.05 -3.82 -4.47
C ASP A 81 0.53 -3.93 -4.40
N SER A 82 -0.17 -3.40 -5.39
CA SER A 82 -1.62 -3.53 -5.43
C SER A 82 -1.95 -5.02 -5.54
N CYS A 83 -2.32 -5.62 -4.41
CA CYS A 83 -2.92 -6.94 -4.42
C CYS A 83 -3.98 -6.92 -5.52
N ASN A 84 -3.86 -7.84 -6.46
CA ASN A 84 -4.45 -7.82 -7.80
C ASN A 84 -5.99 -7.95 -7.74
N CYS A 85 -6.68 -7.00 -7.12
CA CYS A 85 -8.13 -6.98 -6.93
C CYS A 85 -8.85 -7.01 -8.28
N HIS A 86 -8.21 -6.51 -9.33
CA HIS A 86 -8.69 -6.64 -10.69
C HIS A 86 -8.72 -8.12 -11.10
N LEU A 87 -7.62 -8.88 -10.93
CA LEU A 87 -7.62 -10.32 -11.20
C LEU A 87 -8.66 -11.08 -10.37
N PHE A 88 -8.93 -10.65 -9.13
CA PHE A 88 -9.98 -11.26 -8.31
C PHE A 88 -11.38 -11.12 -8.93
N ILE A 89 -11.73 -9.94 -9.44
CA ILE A 89 -13.00 -9.71 -10.14
C ILE A 89 -13.06 -10.58 -11.42
N TRP A 90 -11.97 -10.61 -12.20
CA TRP A 90 -11.90 -11.45 -13.41
C TRP A 90 -12.02 -12.94 -13.10
N LEU A 91 -11.44 -13.41 -12.00
CA LEU A 91 -11.50 -14.79 -11.56
C LEU A 91 -12.92 -15.16 -11.11
N ILE A 92 -13.60 -14.29 -10.36
CA ILE A 92 -15.02 -14.47 -10.02
C ILE A 92 -15.89 -14.53 -11.26
N VAL A 93 -15.73 -13.57 -12.18
CA VAL A 93 -16.49 -13.53 -13.44
C VAL A 93 -16.24 -14.81 -14.26
N GLY A 94 -14.99 -15.27 -14.33
CA GLY A 94 -14.62 -16.52 -15.01
C GLY A 94 -15.26 -17.75 -14.36
N VAL A 95 -15.26 -17.84 -13.03
CA VAL A 95 -15.91 -18.95 -12.30
C VAL A 95 -17.42 -18.92 -12.49
N VAL A 96 -18.06 -17.76 -12.40
CA VAL A 96 -19.50 -17.61 -12.62
C VAL A 96 -19.88 -17.98 -14.05
N ALA A 97 -19.13 -17.50 -15.05
CA ALA A 97 -19.33 -17.85 -16.44
C ALA A 97 -19.15 -19.36 -16.68
N GLY A 98 -18.15 -19.98 -16.06
CA GLY A 98 -17.93 -21.42 -16.10
C GLY A 98 -19.10 -22.21 -15.52
N VAL A 99 -19.63 -21.79 -14.36
CA VAL A 99 -20.81 -22.41 -13.74
C VAL A 99 -22.05 -22.28 -14.62
N PHE A 100 -22.28 -21.12 -15.22
CA PHE A 100 -23.41 -20.93 -16.17
C PHE A 100 -23.28 -21.81 -17.42
N ALA A 101 -22.09 -21.87 -18.02
CA ALA A 101 -21.84 -22.74 -19.17
C ALA A 101 -22.09 -24.22 -18.82
N VAL A 102 -21.59 -24.65 -17.65
CA VAL A 102 -21.81 -26.00 -17.13
C VAL A 102 -23.30 -26.27 -16.88
N TRP A 103 -24.04 -25.33 -16.28
CA TRP A 103 -25.48 -25.47 -16.06
C TRP A 103 -26.27 -25.63 -17.37
N THR A 104 -25.93 -24.86 -18.40
CA THR A 104 -26.56 -24.98 -19.73
C THR A 104 -26.27 -26.32 -20.41
N ILE A 105 -25.08 -26.90 -20.21
CA ILE A 105 -24.71 -28.21 -20.78
C ILE A 105 -25.39 -29.35 -20.01
N VAL A 106 -25.41 -29.27 -18.68
CA VAL A 106 -25.96 -30.29 -17.78
C VAL A 106 -27.49 -30.39 -17.88
N SER A 107 -28.18 -29.27 -18.01
CA SER A 107 -29.63 -29.26 -18.27
C SER A 107 -30.00 -29.98 -19.58
N HIS A 108 -29.05 -30.11 -20.50
CA HIS A 108 -29.21 -30.81 -21.77
C HIS A 108 -28.74 -32.29 -21.74
N PHE A 109 -27.83 -32.66 -20.83
CA PHE A 109 -27.26 -34.00 -20.70
C PHE A 109 -27.17 -34.42 -19.21
N GLN A 110 -28.18 -35.18 -18.74
CA GLN A 110 -28.30 -35.58 -17.33
C GLN A 110 -27.18 -36.49 -16.82
N GLU A 111 -26.52 -37.28 -17.67
CA GLU A 111 -25.60 -38.35 -17.26
C GLU A 111 -24.24 -37.88 -16.68
N ARG A 112 -23.86 -36.60 -16.83
CA ARG A 112 -22.53 -36.10 -16.40
C ARG A 112 -22.55 -35.08 -15.25
N THR A 113 -23.69 -34.89 -14.61
CA THR A 113 -23.94 -33.97 -13.47
C THR A 113 -22.85 -34.02 -12.38
N ALA A 114 -22.37 -35.21 -12.01
CA ALA A 114 -21.42 -35.38 -10.90
C ALA A 114 -20.02 -34.81 -11.18
N VAL A 115 -19.52 -34.91 -12.41
CA VAL A 115 -18.20 -34.37 -12.80
C VAL A 115 -18.23 -32.84 -12.76
N PHE A 116 -19.33 -32.27 -13.22
CA PHE A 116 -19.53 -30.83 -13.25
C PHE A 116 -19.66 -30.19 -11.86
N LEU A 117 -20.36 -30.85 -10.94
CA LEU A 117 -20.44 -30.41 -9.54
C LEU A 117 -19.07 -30.45 -8.85
N SER A 118 -18.25 -31.46 -9.14
CA SER A 118 -16.89 -31.55 -8.60
C SER A 118 -16.00 -30.40 -9.07
N ILE A 119 -16.05 -30.03 -10.36
CA ILE A 119 -15.29 -28.90 -10.90
C ILE A 119 -15.76 -27.57 -10.29
N ALA A 120 -17.06 -27.37 -10.16
CA ALA A 120 -17.62 -26.18 -9.52
C ALA A 120 -17.19 -26.07 -8.05
N ALA A 121 -17.17 -27.19 -7.31
CA ALA A 121 -16.70 -27.24 -5.93
C ALA A 121 -15.21 -26.87 -5.81
N VAL A 122 -14.35 -27.42 -6.66
CA VAL A 122 -12.90 -27.09 -6.67
C VAL A 122 -12.69 -25.61 -7.01
N GLY A 123 -13.43 -25.07 -7.99
CA GLY A 123 -13.40 -23.65 -8.34
C GLY A 123 -13.85 -22.74 -7.19
N CYS A 124 -14.88 -23.13 -6.45
CA CYS A 124 -15.32 -22.36 -5.28
C CYS A 124 -14.27 -22.38 -4.16
N ILE A 125 -13.68 -23.55 -3.86
CA ILE A 125 -12.66 -23.68 -2.81
C ILE A 125 -11.41 -22.87 -3.16
N SER A 126 -10.98 -22.85 -4.42
CA SER A 126 -9.82 -22.06 -4.84
C SER A 126 -10.06 -20.56 -4.67
N VAL A 127 -11.25 -20.06 -5.07
CA VAL A 127 -11.66 -18.66 -4.88
C VAL A 127 -11.68 -18.28 -3.40
N ILE A 128 -12.29 -19.11 -2.54
CA ILE A 128 -12.38 -18.83 -1.09
C ILE A 128 -10.98 -18.81 -0.46
N THR A 129 -10.11 -19.74 -0.85
CA THR A 129 -8.75 -19.83 -0.33
C THR A 129 -7.93 -18.59 -0.72
N TRP A 130 -7.98 -18.19 -2.00
CA TRP A 130 -7.35 -16.96 -2.47
C TRP A 130 -7.90 -15.71 -1.79
N ALA A 131 -9.22 -15.60 -1.66
CA ALA A 131 -9.86 -14.48 -0.96
C ALA A 131 -9.37 -14.36 0.49
N ARG A 132 -9.18 -15.49 1.19
CA ARG A 132 -8.62 -15.50 2.54
C ARG A 132 -7.16 -15.06 2.57
N THR A 133 -6.33 -15.56 1.66
CA THR A 133 -4.92 -15.15 1.58
C THR A 133 -4.79 -13.65 1.32
N CYS A 134 -5.50 -13.12 0.32
CA CYS A 134 -5.50 -11.69 0.02
C CYS A 134 -6.03 -10.86 1.19
N SER A 135 -7.12 -11.29 1.84
CA SER A 135 -7.64 -10.59 3.03
C SER A 135 -6.64 -10.61 4.19
N HIS A 136 -5.90 -11.71 4.36
CA HIS A 136 -4.90 -11.82 5.41
C HIS A 136 -3.72 -10.88 5.14
N GLU A 137 -3.18 -10.87 3.92
CA GLU A 137 -2.11 -9.95 3.53
C GLU A 137 -2.55 -8.49 3.65
N GLN A 138 -3.77 -8.15 3.22
CA GLN A 138 -4.29 -6.79 3.36
C GLN A 138 -4.47 -6.40 4.84
N SER A 139 -4.96 -7.30 5.68
CA SER A 139 -5.09 -7.03 7.12
C SER A 139 -3.74 -6.82 7.79
N LYS A 140 -2.72 -7.58 7.36
CA LYS A 140 -1.35 -7.43 7.84
C LYS A 140 -0.79 -6.08 7.42
N TYR A 141 -0.95 -5.71 6.14
CA TYR A 141 -0.53 -4.40 5.63
C TYR A 141 -1.17 -3.24 6.40
N LEU A 142 -2.49 -3.25 6.60
CA LEU A 142 -3.17 -2.21 7.35
C LEU A 142 -2.68 -2.11 8.80
N ARG A 143 -2.37 -3.25 9.42
CA ARG A 143 -1.83 -3.29 10.77
C ARG A 143 -0.41 -2.72 10.83
N ASP A 144 0.42 -3.06 9.86
CA ASP A 144 1.79 -2.57 9.75
C ASP A 144 1.78 -1.04 9.50
N LEU A 145 0.87 -0.56 8.65
CA LEU A 145 0.66 0.86 8.39
C LEU A 145 0.17 1.61 9.64
N GLU A 146 -0.77 1.04 10.40
CA GLU A 146 -1.24 1.65 11.65
C GLU A 146 -0.11 1.75 12.69
N MET A 147 0.70 0.69 12.84
CA MET A 147 1.88 0.73 13.72
C MET A 147 2.90 1.78 13.26
N GLU A 148 3.04 2.00 11.95
CA GLU A 148 3.90 3.03 11.40
C GLU A 148 3.36 4.44 11.68
N ILE A 149 2.06 4.65 11.52
CA ILE A 149 1.37 5.90 11.88
C ILE A 149 1.57 6.19 13.36
N ASP A 150 1.31 5.24 14.26
CA ASP A 150 1.48 5.42 15.71
C ASP A 150 2.94 5.81 16.07
N PHE A 151 3.91 5.18 15.40
CA PHE A 151 5.33 5.46 15.62
C PHE A 151 5.71 6.91 15.28
N PHE A 152 5.16 7.46 14.20
CA PHE A 152 5.40 8.83 13.76
C PHE A 152 4.51 9.86 14.47
N GLU A 153 3.23 9.54 14.69
CA GLU A 153 2.25 10.42 15.35
C GLU A 153 2.70 10.76 16.77
N SER A 154 3.24 9.79 17.52
CA SER A 154 3.83 10.00 18.85
C SER A 154 4.95 11.06 18.90
N ALA A 155 5.50 11.47 17.76
CA ALA A 155 6.52 12.52 17.65
C ALA A 155 6.09 13.76 16.85
N SER A 156 4.91 13.72 16.22
CA SER A 156 4.45 14.73 15.27
C SER A 156 4.13 16.10 15.91
N ASN A 157 3.84 16.11 17.21
CA ASN A 157 3.53 17.34 17.96
C ASN A 157 4.67 18.36 18.00
N SER A 158 5.90 17.98 17.61
CA SER A 158 7.09 18.85 17.65
C SER A 158 7.28 19.78 16.45
N CYS A 159 6.46 19.65 15.40
CA CYS A 159 6.57 20.47 14.18
C CYS A 159 5.46 21.53 14.03
N GLN A 160 4.49 21.56 14.97
CA GLN A 160 3.28 22.38 14.85
C GLN A 160 3.37 23.74 15.57
N GLU A 161 4.40 23.98 16.39
CA GLU A 161 4.55 25.23 17.17
C GLU A 161 5.20 26.39 16.39
N ASP A 162 5.82 26.15 15.22
CA ASP A 162 6.56 27.17 14.46
C ASP A 162 5.68 27.97 13.46
N SER A 163 4.39 28.17 13.73
CA SER A 163 3.46 28.89 12.84
C SER A 163 2.61 29.98 13.53
N GLN A 164 3.15 30.61 14.58
CA GLN A 164 2.57 31.83 15.17
C GLN A 164 3.53 33.00 15.13
#